data_AF-A0A954R6I5-F1
#
_entry.id   AF-A0A954R6I5-F1
#
_cell.length_a   1.000
_cell.length_b   1.000
_cell.length_c   1.000
_cell.angle_alpha   90.00
_cell.angle_beta   90.00
_cell.angle_gamma   90.00
#
_symmetry.space_group_name_H-M   'P 1'
#
loop_
_entity.id
_entity.type
_entity.pdbx_description
1 polymer ?
#
loop_
_entity_poly.entity_id
_entity_poly.type
_entity_poly.pdbx_seq_one_letter_code
_entity_poly.pdbx_strand_id
1 'polypeptide(L)'
;PEPFVPNEPTHVKFTMPDIYHCFRSGHRIAVQVQSSWFPLVDRNPQQFIDIYSAQASDFQQATQRVYRSASSPSQLKVWVLP
;
A
#
# COMPACT_ATOMS: atom_id res chain seq x y z
N PRO A 1 1.64 12.90 -12.51
CA PRO A 1 1.67 11.48 -12.11
C PRO A 1 2.41 10.69 -13.19
N GLU A 2 3.01 9.56 -12.85
CA GLU A 2 3.75 8.71 -13.80
C GLU A 2 3.39 7.24 -13.57
N PRO A 3 3.35 6.42 -14.64
CA PRO A 3 3.05 5.00 -14.50
C PRO A 3 4.20 4.26 -13.84
N PHE A 4 3.88 3.20 -13.08
CA PHE A 4 4.89 2.20 -12.74
C PHE A 4 5.28 1.39 -13.98
N VAL A 5 6.55 1.00 -14.04
CA VAL A 5 7.01 0.01 -15.02
C VAL A 5 6.54 -1.38 -14.59
N PRO A 6 5.84 -2.14 -15.46
CA PRO A 6 5.34 -3.47 -15.09
C PRO A 6 6.45 -4.40 -14.62
N ASN A 7 6.21 -5.09 -13.50
CA ASN A 7 7.13 -6.07 -12.87
C ASN A 7 8.45 -5.49 -12.34
N GLU A 8 8.66 -4.18 -12.38
CA GLU A 8 9.83 -3.55 -11.77
C GLU A 8 9.54 -3.20 -10.30
N PRO A 9 10.28 -3.75 -9.32
CA PRO A 9 10.11 -3.39 -7.91
C PRO A 9 10.38 -1.90 -7.71
N THR A 10 9.32 -1.13 -7.42
CA THR A 10 9.44 0.31 -7.16
C THR A 10 9.28 0.62 -5.68
N HIS A 11 10.16 1.47 -5.14
CA HIS A 11 10.09 1.91 -3.76
C HIS A 11 8.99 2.96 -3.57
N VAL A 12 7.94 2.60 -2.83
CA VAL A 12 6.83 3.51 -2.48
C VAL A 12 7.00 3.97 -1.04
N LYS A 13 7.31 5.25 -0.84
CA LYS A 13 7.49 5.88 0.48
C LYS A 13 6.34 6.83 0.79
N PHE A 14 5.68 6.62 1.92
CA PHE A 14 4.64 7.50 2.44
C PHE A 14 4.63 7.48 3.97
N THR A 15 3.92 8.45 4.56
CA THR A 15 3.72 8.55 6.01
C THR A 15 2.25 8.24 6.31
N MET A 16 2.01 7.38 7.30
CA MET A 16 0.66 7.10 7.79
C MET A 16 0.24 8.13 8.86
N PRO A 17 -1.06 8.37 9.05
CA PRO A 17 -1.55 9.13 10.19
C PRO A 17 -1.04 8.53 11.51
N ASP A 18 -0.65 9.40 12.44
CA ASP A 18 -0.12 8.97 13.73
C ASP A 18 -1.22 8.53 14.70
N ILE A 19 -0.86 7.71 15.69
CA ILE A 19 -1.72 7.28 16.77
C ILE A 19 -0.94 7.18 18.08
N TYR A 20 -1.44 7.83 19.12
CA TYR A 20 -0.87 7.70 20.47
C TYR A 20 -1.39 6.40 21.13
N HIS A 21 -0.78 5.27 20.79
CA HIS A 21 -1.23 3.94 21.23
C HIS A 21 -0.22 3.22 22.14
N CYS A 22 -0.73 2.42 23.08
CA CYS A 22 0.07 1.56 23.95
C CYS A 22 -0.33 0.08 23.73
N PHE A 23 0.55 -0.69 23.11
CA PHE A 23 0.40 -2.15 23.00
C PHE A 23 0.75 -2.79 24.34
N ARG A 24 -0.24 -3.37 25.04
CA ARG A 24 -0.07 -3.97 26.36
C ARG A 24 0.55 -5.37 26.28
N SER A 25 0.96 -5.91 27.43
CA SER A 25 1.41 -7.30 27.52
C SER A 25 0.36 -8.26 26.93
N GLY A 26 0.82 -9.18 26.08
CA GLY A 26 -0.03 -10.09 25.32
C GLY A 26 -0.58 -9.54 23.99
N HIS A 27 -0.49 -8.24 23.72
CA HIS A 27 -0.89 -7.66 22.44
C HIS A 27 0.19 -7.89 21.37
N ARG A 28 -0.20 -7.72 20.09
CA ARG A 28 0.69 -7.81 18.94
C ARG A 28 0.47 -6.64 17.98
N ILE A 29 1.54 -6.22 17.32
CA ILE A 29 1.45 -5.34 16.16
C ILE A 29 1.16 -6.21 14.94
N ALA A 30 0.05 -5.95 14.27
CA ALA A 30 -0.31 -6.61 13.02
C ALA A 30 -0.30 -5.58 11.89
N VAL A 31 0.40 -5.90 10.80
CA VAL A 31 0.45 -5.05 9.59
C VAL A 31 -0.32 -5.75 8.50
N GLN A 32 -1.34 -5.09 7.96
CA GLN A 32 -2.11 -5.56 6.83
C GLN A 32 -1.81 -4.69 5.61
N VAL A 33 -1.52 -5.33 4.48
CA VAL A 33 -1.23 -4.65 3.21
C VAL A 33 -2.25 -5.12 2.18
N GLN A 34 -2.88 -4.15 1.53
CA GLN A 34 -3.90 -4.37 0.52
C GLN A 34 -3.82 -3.28 -0.55
N SER A 35 -4.32 -3.58 -1.75
CA SER A 35 -4.28 -2.67 -2.90
C SER A 35 -5.66 -2.08 -3.24
N SER A 36 -6.61 -2.13 -2.31
CA SER A 36 -7.90 -1.47 -2.43
C SER A 36 -8.47 -1.15 -1.05
N TRP A 37 -9.31 -0.12 -0.99
CA TRP A 37 -10.07 0.23 0.22
C TRP A 37 -11.48 0.71 -0.15
N PHE A 38 -12.18 -0.11 -0.93
CA PHE A 38 -13.54 0.20 -1.36
C PHE A 38 -14.55 -0.04 -0.23
N PRO A 39 -15.57 0.81 -0.03
CA PRO A 39 -15.94 1.98 -0.84
C PRO A 39 -15.34 3.30 -0.36
N LEU A 40 -14.45 3.32 0.64
CA LEU A 40 -13.87 4.56 1.17
C LEU A 40 -12.96 5.26 0.14
N VAL A 41 -12.21 4.48 -0.64
CA VAL A 41 -11.38 4.93 -1.76
C VAL A 41 -11.82 4.21 -3.02
N ASP A 42 -11.92 4.96 -4.12
CA ASP A 42 -12.27 4.40 -5.43
C ASP A 42 -11.29 3.28 -5.84
N ARG A 43 -11.82 2.31 -6.58
CA ARG A 43 -11.00 1.21 -7.10
C ARG A 43 -10.03 1.77 -8.14
N ASN A 44 -8.76 1.42 -8.02
CA ASN A 44 -7.79 1.72 -9.07
C ASN A 44 -7.95 0.71 -10.23
N PRO A 45 -8.11 1.17 -11.49
CA PRO A 45 -8.23 0.29 -12.67
C PRO A 45 -7.03 -0.64 -12.90
N GLN A 46 -5.91 -0.39 -12.23
CA GLN A 46 -4.61 -1.03 -12.44
C GLN A 46 -4.06 -0.77 -13.84
N GLN A 47 -4.43 0.38 -14.41
CA GLN A 47 -3.90 0.96 -15.64
C GLN A 47 -3.67 2.45 -15.40
N PHE A 48 -2.66 3.01 -16.05
CA PHE A 48 -2.36 4.43 -15.94
C PHE A 48 -3.29 5.25 -16.86
N ILE A 49 -4.47 5.60 -16.35
CA ILE A 49 -5.50 6.43 -17.00
C ILE A 49 -6.05 7.44 -15.99
N ASP A 50 -6.85 8.39 -16.46
CA ASP A 50 -7.66 9.21 -15.56
C ASP A 50 -8.77 8.35 -14.93
N ILE A 51 -8.70 8.18 -13.61
CA ILE A 51 -9.59 7.27 -12.86
C ILE A 51 -11.05 7.77 -12.91
N TYR A 52 -11.27 9.09 -12.98
CA TYR A 52 -12.63 9.65 -13.01
C TYR A 52 -13.37 9.40 -14.33
N SER A 53 -12.65 9.08 -15.41
CA SER A 53 -13.22 8.72 -16.70
C SER A 53 -13.19 7.21 -17.00
N ALA A 54 -12.68 6.40 -16.06
CA ALA A 54 -12.55 4.96 -16.22
C ALA A 54 -13.92 4.27 -16.44
N GLN A 55 -13.97 3.42 -17.45
CA GLN A 55 -15.11 2.56 -17.77
C GLN A 55 -14.96 1.19 -17.11
N ALA A 56 -16.05 0.43 -17.04
CA ALA A 56 -16.02 -0.93 -16.48
C ALA A 56 -15.00 -1.85 -17.16
N SER A 57 -14.75 -1.65 -18.46
CA SER A 57 -13.77 -2.42 -19.26
C SER A 57 -12.31 -2.10 -18.93
N ASP A 58 -12.02 -0.95 -18.31
CA ASP A 58 -10.66 -0.51 -18.03
C ASP A 58 -10.08 -1.17 -16.76
N PHE A 59 -10.95 -1.77 -15.94
CA PHE A 59 -10.55 -2.45 -14.72
C PHE A 59 -10.00 -3.83 -15.04
N GLN A 60 -8.71 -4.00 -14.79
CA GLN A 60 -8.02 -5.28 -14.95
C GLN A 60 -7.51 -5.82 -13.62
N GLN A 61 -7.42 -7.15 -13.52
CA GLN A 61 -6.78 -7.80 -12.38
C GLN A 61 -5.27 -7.53 -12.43
N ALA A 62 -4.68 -7.19 -11.29
CA ALA A 62 -3.24 -7.10 -11.12
C ALA A 62 -2.75 -8.06 -10.05
N THR A 63 -1.57 -8.64 -10.26
CA THR A 63 -0.87 -9.42 -9.24
C THR A 63 0.10 -8.50 -8.51
N GLN A 64 -0.17 -8.28 -7.23
CA GLN A 64 0.64 -7.40 -6.39
C GLN A 64 1.63 -8.21 -5.56
N ARG A 65 2.84 -7.68 -5.37
CA ARG A 65 3.89 -8.35 -4.59
C ARG A 65 4.61 -7.36 -3.70
N VAL A 66 4.65 -7.66 -2.40
CA VAL A 66 5.49 -6.96 -1.43
C VAL A 66 6.80 -7.72 -1.29
N TYR A 67 7.90 -7.05 -1.60
CA TYR A 67 9.25 -7.59 -1.44
C TYR A 67 9.75 -7.37 -0.02
N ARG A 68 10.39 -8.39 0.58
CA ARG A 68 10.82 -8.39 1.99
C ARG A 68 12.16 -9.11 2.21
N SER A 69 13.05 -9.00 1.23
CA SER A 69 14.41 -9.55 1.28
C SER A 69 15.40 -8.53 1.84
N ALA A 70 16.63 -8.96 2.15
CA ALA A 70 17.70 -8.04 2.56
C ALA A 70 18.02 -6.98 1.49
N SER A 71 17.93 -7.35 0.20
CA SER A 71 18.12 -6.42 -0.94
C SER A 71 16.91 -5.52 -1.20
N SER A 72 15.73 -5.83 -0.63
CA SER A 72 14.49 -5.05 -0.78
C SER A 72 13.69 -5.07 0.53
N PRO A 73 14.15 -4.33 1.56
CA PRO A 73 13.62 -4.44 2.91
C PRO A 73 12.41 -3.52 3.14
N SER A 74 11.21 -3.92 2.71
CA SER A 74 9.98 -3.24 3.13
C SER A 74 9.85 -3.23 4.65
N GLN A 75 9.55 -2.07 5.23
CA GLN A 75 9.56 -1.86 6.68
C GLN A 75 8.52 -0.82 7.11
N LEU A 76 8.07 -0.93 8.37
CA LEU A 76 7.32 0.10 9.07
C LEU A 76 8.25 0.78 10.07
N LYS A 77 8.33 2.11 10.02
CA LYS A 77 9.04 2.91 11.02
C LYS A 77 8.02 3.45 12.02
N VAL A 78 8.23 3.17 13.31
CA VAL A 78 7.36 3.60 14.41
C VAL A 78 8.12 4.52 15.36
N TRP A 79 7.43 5.51 15.90
CA TRP A 79 7.94 6.33 16.99
C TRP A 79 7.65 5.62 18.30
N VAL A 80 8.70 5.36 19.09
CA VAL A 80 8.58 4.74 20.41
C VAL A 80 8.93 5.80 21.44
N LEU A 81 8.02 6.02 22.38
CA LEU A 81 8.26 6.91 23.50
C LEU A 81 9.06 6.20 24.60
N PRO A 82 9.95 6.92 25.29
CA PRO A 82 10.75 6.37 26.38
C PRO A 82 9.89 5.94 27.58
#